data_AF-A0A498RY57-F1
#
_entry.id   AF-A0A498RY57-F1
#
_cell.length_a   1.000
_cell.length_b   1.000
_cell.length_c   1.000
_cell.angle_alpha   90.00
_cell.angle_beta   90.00
_cell.angle_gamma   90.00
#
_symmetry.space_group_name_H-M   'P 1'
#
loop_
_entity.id
_entity.type
_entity.pdbx_description
1 polymer ?
#
loop_
_entity_poly.entity_id
_entity_poly.type
_entity_poly.pdbx_seq_one_letter_code
_entity_poly.pdbx_strand_id
1 'polypeptide(L)'
;MAAAFLTVIFPLLLIALPLHADFQKIKFKNCKSAFNIVNVEVDGCVGSSQNHCAFKKGTTPHLRIEFVPTRRTESLETTVRAKIANSVIVSFNLGQKDACKGGNLTCPLMEGQTYYYEQGVAILKEYPKAGFAIIF
;
A
#
# COMPACT_ATOMS: atom_id res chain seq x y z
N MET A 1 -13.20 -62.80 -15.91
CA MET A 1 -14.21 -61.73 -15.74
C MET A 1 -13.52 -60.61 -14.98
N ALA A 2 -13.25 -59.48 -15.65
CA ALA A 2 -12.50 -58.37 -15.08
C ALA A 2 -13.40 -57.53 -14.16
N ALA A 3 -12.99 -57.36 -12.91
CA ALA A 3 -13.59 -56.41 -11.97
C ALA A 3 -12.93 -55.03 -12.18
N ALA A 4 -13.66 -54.11 -12.80
CA ALA A 4 -13.26 -52.71 -12.90
C ALA A 4 -13.68 -52.00 -11.61
N PHE A 5 -12.72 -51.80 -10.69
CA PHE A 5 -12.89 -50.92 -9.54
C PHE A 5 -12.84 -49.47 -10.04
N LEU A 6 -14.01 -48.84 -10.17
CA LEU A 6 -14.14 -47.40 -10.38
C LEU A 6 -13.80 -46.68 -9.07
N THR A 7 -12.54 -46.31 -8.89
CA THR A 7 -12.12 -45.35 -7.88
C THR A 7 -12.60 -43.97 -8.32
N VAL A 8 -13.67 -43.47 -7.69
CA VAL A 8 -14.14 -42.10 -7.84
C VAL A 8 -13.13 -41.18 -7.15
N ILE A 9 -12.17 -40.67 -7.92
CA ILE A 9 -11.25 -39.63 -7.47
C ILE A 9 -12.03 -38.31 -7.50
N PHE A 10 -12.69 -37.97 -6.39
CA PHE A 10 -13.28 -36.64 -6.20
C PHE A 10 -12.12 -35.65 -6.04
N PRO A 11 -11.83 -34.75 -7.00
CA PRO A 11 -10.73 -33.84 -6.84
C PRO A 11 -11.09 -32.89 -5.70
N LEU A 12 -10.30 -32.93 -4.62
CA LEU A 12 -10.31 -31.91 -3.58
C LEU A 12 -9.88 -30.59 -4.26
N LEU A 13 -10.83 -29.87 -4.83
CA LEU A 13 -10.63 -28.51 -5.27
C LEU A 13 -10.32 -27.72 -3.99
N LEU A 14 -9.06 -27.36 -3.77
CA LEU A 14 -8.68 -26.42 -2.72
C LEU A 14 -9.10 -25.04 -3.23
N ILE A 15 -10.27 -24.56 -2.79
CA ILE A 15 -10.72 -23.20 -3.09
C ILE A 15 -9.79 -22.31 -2.27
N ALA A 16 -8.71 -21.83 -2.88
CA ALA A 16 -7.88 -20.80 -2.29
C ALA A 16 -8.76 -19.54 -2.18
N LEU A 17 -9.25 -19.25 -0.97
CA LEU A 17 -9.93 -17.99 -0.68
C LEU A 17 -8.93 -16.87 -0.97
N PRO A 18 -9.15 -16.03 -1.99
CA PRO A 18 -8.26 -14.91 -2.25
C PRO A 18 -8.34 -13.96 -1.05
N LEU A 19 -7.17 -13.69 -0.46
CA LEU A 19 -7.01 -12.70 0.58
C LEU A 19 -7.22 -11.32 -0.07
N HIS A 20 -8.45 -10.84 -0.09
CA HIS A 20 -8.76 -9.52 -0.62
C HIS A 20 -8.20 -8.48 0.33
N ALA A 21 -7.24 -7.68 -0.14
CA ALA A 21 -6.81 -6.47 0.55
C ALA A 21 -7.98 -5.47 0.52
N ASP A 22 -8.57 -5.20 1.68
CA ASP A 22 -9.65 -4.22 1.84
C ASP A 22 -9.04 -2.82 1.95
N PHE A 23 -8.88 -2.15 0.81
CA PHE A 23 -8.42 -0.78 0.75
C PHE A 23 -9.52 0.19 1.15
N GLN A 24 -9.24 1.01 2.16
CA GLN A 24 -10.17 2.02 2.67
C GLN A 24 -9.65 3.42 2.38
N LYS A 25 -10.52 4.30 1.87
CA LYS A 25 -10.17 5.71 1.65
C LYS A 25 -9.94 6.41 2.99
N ILE A 26 -8.83 7.14 3.09
CA ILE A 26 -8.48 7.93 4.27
C ILE A 26 -8.35 9.40 3.94
N LYS A 27 -8.64 10.25 4.92
CA LYS A 27 -8.32 11.68 4.78
C LYS A 27 -6.81 11.86 4.79
N PHE A 28 -6.32 12.65 3.86
CA PHE A 28 -4.91 13.03 3.77
C PHE A 28 -4.79 14.55 3.72
N LYS A 29 -3.61 15.04 4.10
CA LYS A 29 -3.23 16.43 3.94
C LYS A 29 -2.20 16.52 2.84
N ASN A 30 -2.48 17.32 1.80
CA ASN A 30 -1.49 17.60 0.77
C ASN A 30 -0.38 18.51 1.33
N CYS A 31 0.85 18.03 1.32
CA CYS A 31 2.04 18.71 1.82
C CYS A 31 2.89 19.34 0.69
N LYS A 32 2.24 19.97 -0.30
CA LYS A 32 2.86 20.54 -1.52
C LYS A 32 3.40 19.46 -2.46
N SER A 33 2.57 18.47 -2.76
CA SER A 33 2.90 17.43 -3.73
C SER A 33 3.29 18.01 -5.08
N ALA A 34 4.26 17.39 -5.75
CA ALA A 34 4.68 17.78 -7.09
C ALA A 34 3.61 17.48 -8.16
N PHE A 35 2.73 16.50 -7.87
CA PHE A 35 1.62 16.07 -8.73
C PHE A 35 0.28 16.30 -8.04
N ASN A 36 -0.81 16.20 -8.79
CA ASN A 36 -2.14 16.28 -8.21
C ASN A 36 -2.48 14.95 -7.52
N ILE A 37 -2.66 14.96 -6.20
CA ILE A 37 -3.08 13.77 -5.44
C ILE A 37 -4.60 13.74 -5.39
N VAL A 38 -5.19 12.69 -5.95
CA VAL A 38 -6.64 12.51 -6.06
C VAL A 38 -7.19 11.83 -4.80
N ASN A 39 -6.56 10.74 -4.38
CA ASN A 39 -7.03 9.94 -3.27
C ASN A 39 -5.90 9.15 -2.61
N VAL A 40 -6.09 8.81 -1.33
CA VAL A 40 -5.20 7.91 -0.59
C VAL A 40 -6.03 6.82 0.07
N GLU A 41 -5.62 5.58 -0.15
CA GLU A 41 -6.25 4.39 0.39
C GLU A 41 -5.23 3.57 1.18
N VAL A 42 -5.71 2.82 2.15
CA VAL A 42 -4.86 1.94 2.95
C VAL A 42 -5.60 0.67 3.35
N ASP A 43 -4.88 -0.45 3.40
CA ASP A 43 -5.41 -1.71 3.91
C ASP A 43 -5.04 -1.96 5.39
N GLY A 44 -5.63 -2.99 5.99
CA GLY A 44 -5.18 -3.47 7.31
C GLY A 44 -5.51 -2.57 8.51
N CYS A 45 -6.44 -1.61 8.36
CA CYS A 45 -6.93 -0.79 9.47
C CYS A 45 -7.73 -1.62 10.48
N VAL A 46 -7.33 -1.57 11.75
CA VAL A 46 -8.01 -2.24 12.86
C VAL A 46 -8.78 -1.21 13.67
N GLY A 47 -10.01 -0.92 13.23
CA GLY A 47 -10.79 0.22 13.72
C GLY A 47 -10.50 1.46 12.89
N SER A 48 -11.44 1.79 12.00
CA SER A 48 -11.33 2.91 11.07
C SER A 48 -12.39 3.94 11.42
N SER A 49 -11.95 5.16 11.67
CA SER A 49 -12.80 6.35 11.54
C SER A 49 -12.26 7.16 10.37
N GLN A 50 -13.08 8.00 9.72
CA GLN A 50 -12.63 8.81 8.58
C GLN A 50 -11.34 9.63 8.81
N ASN A 51 -10.96 9.87 10.08
CA ASN A 51 -9.81 10.68 10.45
C ASN A 51 -8.62 9.85 10.97
N HIS A 52 -8.80 8.57 11.29
CA HIS A 52 -7.76 7.73 11.91
C HIS A 52 -7.87 6.27 11.47
N CYS A 53 -6.74 5.72 11.01
CA CYS A 53 -6.54 4.29 10.79
C CYS A 53 -5.50 3.78 11.79
N ALA A 54 -5.88 2.80 12.61
CA ALA A 54 -4.95 2.14 13.52
C ALA A 54 -4.38 0.88 12.87
N PHE A 55 -3.05 0.74 12.88
CA PHE A 55 -2.38 -0.46 12.37
C PHE A 55 -2.02 -1.41 13.50
N LYS A 56 -2.08 -2.71 13.20
CA LYS A 56 -1.53 -3.73 14.08
C LYS A 56 0.00 -3.67 14.03
N LYS A 57 0.63 -3.91 15.17
CA LYS A 57 2.09 -4.07 15.23
C LYS A 57 2.52 -5.39 14.60
N GLY A 58 3.67 -5.40 13.95
CA GLY A 58 4.24 -6.54 13.25
C GLY A 58 3.57 -6.85 11.91
N THR A 59 2.76 -5.93 11.36
CA THR A 59 2.14 -6.07 10.05
C THR A 59 2.71 -5.05 9.06
N THR A 60 2.49 -5.31 7.77
CA THR A 60 2.89 -4.42 6.67
C THR A 60 1.63 -3.99 5.91
N PRO A 61 0.89 -2.98 6.40
CA PRO A 61 -0.16 -2.35 5.61
C PRO A 61 0.41 -1.74 4.33
N HIS A 62 -0.38 -1.74 3.26
CA HIS A 62 -0.10 -1.13 1.98
C HIS A 62 -0.92 0.14 1.84
N LEU A 63 -0.24 1.23 1.48
CA LEU A 63 -0.88 2.47 1.07
C LEU A 63 -0.90 2.54 -0.44
N ARG A 64 -2.03 2.98 -0.98
CA ARG A 64 -2.23 3.24 -2.40
C ARG A 64 -2.57 4.71 -2.60
N ILE A 65 -1.78 5.39 -3.43
CA ILE A 65 -1.93 6.80 -3.76
C ILE A 65 -2.38 6.91 -5.21
N GLU A 66 -3.56 7.47 -5.43
CA GLU A 66 -4.04 7.86 -6.75
C GLU A 66 -3.58 9.28 -7.05
N PHE A 67 -2.90 9.48 -8.17
CA PHE A 67 -2.37 10.78 -8.55
C PHE A 67 -2.36 10.99 -10.07
N VAL A 68 -2.33 12.27 -10.45
CA VAL A 68 -2.23 12.73 -11.84
C VAL A 68 -0.98 13.59 -12.00
N PRO A 69 0.03 13.14 -12.79
CA PRO A 69 1.21 13.93 -13.09
C PRO A 69 0.83 15.22 -13.84
N THR A 70 1.50 16.32 -13.47
CA THR A 70 1.35 17.62 -14.15
C THR A 70 2.43 17.88 -15.19
N ARG A 71 3.25 16.86 -15.50
CA ARG A 71 4.30 16.87 -16.52
C ARG A 71 4.72 15.44 -16.83
N ARG A 72 5.26 15.21 -18.03
CA ARG A 72 5.93 13.96 -18.38
C ARG A 72 7.10 13.69 -17.43
N THR A 73 7.18 12.48 -16.89
CA THR A 73 8.16 12.11 -15.85
C THR A 73 8.82 10.76 -16.17
N GLU A 74 10.13 10.76 -16.37
CA GLU A 74 10.92 9.57 -16.74
C GLU A 74 11.29 8.69 -15.53
N SER A 75 11.43 9.29 -14.35
CA SER A 75 11.72 8.60 -13.09
C SER A 75 10.99 9.26 -11.92
N LEU A 76 10.62 8.47 -10.91
CA LEU A 76 9.89 8.96 -9.73
C LEU A 76 10.52 8.40 -8.46
N GLU A 77 11.30 9.23 -7.77
CA GLU A 77 11.86 8.85 -6.46
C GLU A 77 10.82 9.07 -5.35
N THR A 78 10.70 8.11 -4.45
CA THR A 78 9.74 8.10 -3.34
C THR A 78 10.46 8.00 -2.00
N THR A 79 9.87 8.63 -0.98
CA THR A 79 10.35 8.54 0.40
C THR A 79 9.17 8.34 1.32
N VAL A 80 9.31 7.51 2.36
CA VAL A 80 8.29 7.37 3.39
C VAL A 80 8.87 7.80 4.72
N ARG A 81 8.15 8.66 5.42
CA ARG A 81 8.50 9.15 6.76
C ARG A 81 7.31 8.98 7.69
N ALA A 82 7.54 8.58 8.93
CA ALA A 82 6.54 8.65 10.00
C ALA A 82 6.89 9.81 10.94
N LYS A 83 5.92 10.67 11.19
CA LYS A 83 5.95 11.59 12.32
C LYS A 83 5.30 10.90 13.52
N ILE A 84 6.10 10.61 14.53
CA ILE A 84 5.70 10.03 15.82
C ILE A 84 5.45 11.19 16.79
N ALA A 85 4.22 11.32 17.29
CA ALA A 85 3.81 12.46 18.12
C ALA A 85 4.19 13.81 17.46
N ASN A 86 4.49 14.85 18.24
CA ASN A 86 4.76 16.19 17.70
C ASN A 86 6.22 16.46 17.33
N SER A 87 7.16 15.59 17.69
CA SER A 87 8.60 15.92 17.70
C SER A 87 9.52 14.97 16.93
N VAL A 88 9.15 13.71 16.69
CA VAL A 88 10.08 12.71 16.12
C VAL A 88 9.67 12.35 14.70
N ILE A 89 10.58 12.48 13.74
CA ILE A 89 10.40 12.01 12.36
C ILE A 89 11.34 10.83 12.13
N VAL A 90 10.78 9.68 11.78
CA VAL A 90 11.51 8.46 11.42
C VAL A 90 11.36 8.25 9.92
N SER A 91 12.47 7.99 9.23
CA SER A 91 12.43 7.64 7.80
C SER A 91 12.40 6.13 7.65
N PHE A 92 11.57 5.64 6.74
CA PHE A 92 11.56 4.24 6.35
C PHE A 92 12.55 4.03 5.20
N ASN A 93 13.38 3.01 5.33
CA ASN A 93 14.28 2.60 4.26
C ASN A 93 13.50 1.77 3.24
N LEU A 94 13.23 2.37 2.08
CA LEU A 94 12.70 1.65 0.92
C LEU A 94 13.86 0.93 0.23
N GLY A 95 13.71 -0.37 -0.05
CA GLY A 95 14.73 -1.15 -0.76
C GLY A 95 14.96 -0.67 -2.19
N GLN A 96 13.92 -0.12 -2.82
CA GLN A 96 13.98 0.61 -4.09
C GLN A 96 13.23 1.93 -3.93
N LYS A 97 13.91 3.05 -4.21
CA LYS A 97 13.31 4.39 -4.08
C LYS A 97 12.67 4.86 -5.38
N ASP A 98 13.17 4.39 -6.53
CA ASP A 98 12.59 4.73 -7.83
C ASP A 98 11.36 3.85 -8.09
N ALA A 99 10.18 4.45 -7.95
CA ALA A 99 8.90 3.79 -8.13
C ALA A 99 8.71 3.26 -9.56
N CYS A 100 9.44 3.81 -10.54
CA CYS A 100 9.47 3.30 -11.92
C CYS A 100 10.27 2.01 -12.09
N LYS A 101 11.14 1.66 -11.13
CA LYS A 101 12.07 0.50 -11.23
C LYS A 101 11.72 -0.65 -10.30
N GLY A 102 10.94 -0.41 -9.24
CA GLY A 102 10.57 -1.45 -8.28
C GLY A 102 9.14 -1.36 -7.75
N GLY A 103 8.31 -0.51 -8.35
CA GLY A 103 6.89 -0.40 -8.02
C GLY A 103 5.99 -0.94 -9.12
N ASN A 104 4.70 -0.61 -9.01
CA ASN A 104 3.66 -0.92 -10.00
C ASN A 104 3.52 0.16 -11.09
N LEU A 105 4.49 1.08 -11.18
CA LEU A 105 4.48 2.17 -12.16
C LEU A 105 5.42 1.84 -13.32
N THR A 106 4.93 2.06 -14.54
CA THR A 106 5.75 1.98 -15.76
C THR A 106 5.95 3.39 -16.28
N CYS A 107 7.22 3.76 -16.43
CA CYS A 107 7.60 5.10 -16.88
C CYS A 107 7.97 5.09 -18.38
N PRO A 108 7.77 6.21 -19.10
CA PRO A 108 7.41 7.53 -18.58
C PRO A 108 5.96 7.64 -18.10
N LEU A 109 5.77 8.38 -16.99
CA LEU A 109 4.45 8.82 -16.57
C LEU A 109 4.03 9.99 -17.45
N MET A 110 2.83 9.93 -18.01
CA MET A 110 2.30 10.93 -18.92
C MET A 110 1.47 11.97 -18.16
N GLU A 111 1.61 13.24 -18.57
CA GLU A 111 0.82 14.33 -18.00
C GLU A 111 -0.68 14.10 -18.20
N GLY A 112 -1.46 14.39 -17.15
CA GLY A 112 -2.92 14.28 -17.19
C GLY A 112 -3.48 12.85 -17.07
N GLN A 113 -2.63 11.81 -17.07
CA GLN A 113 -3.08 10.43 -16.87
C GLN A 113 -3.15 10.07 -15.38
N THR A 114 -4.08 9.19 -15.01
CA THR A 114 -4.22 8.72 -13.63
C THR A 114 -3.33 7.51 -13.39
N TYR A 115 -2.55 7.56 -12.32
CA TYR A 115 -1.69 6.47 -11.86
C TYR A 115 -1.99 6.13 -10.41
N TYR A 116 -1.68 4.88 -10.05
CA TYR A 116 -1.80 4.37 -8.69
C TYR A 116 -0.41 3.92 -8.24
N TYR A 117 0.14 4.52 -7.19
CA TYR A 117 1.37 4.06 -6.56
C TYR A 117 1.03 3.28 -5.30
N GLU A 118 1.58 2.09 -5.13
CA GLU A 118 1.39 1.27 -3.94
C GLU A 118 2.70 1.02 -3.19
N GLN A 119 2.66 1.18 -1.85
CA GLN A 119 3.82 0.99 -1.00
C GLN A 119 3.43 0.34 0.33
N GLY A 120 4.09 -0.78 0.64
CA GLY A 120 4.02 -1.42 1.95
C GLY A 120 4.85 -0.67 3.00
N VAL A 121 4.30 -0.47 4.20
CA VAL A 121 4.98 0.18 5.33
C VAL A 121 5.00 -0.76 6.52
N ALA A 122 6.18 -1.27 6.87
CA ALA A 122 6.32 -2.20 8.00
C ALA A 122 6.13 -1.49 9.35
N ILE A 123 5.10 -1.87 10.10
CA ILE A 123 4.85 -1.37 11.46
C ILE A 123 5.56 -2.29 12.44
N LEU A 124 6.78 -1.93 12.82
CA LEU A 124 7.61 -2.75 13.70
C LEU A 124 7.01 -2.89 15.11
N LYS A 125 7.30 -4.01 15.80
CA LYS A 125 6.74 -4.28 17.14
C LYS A 125 7.23 -3.28 18.19
N GLU A 126 8.43 -2.78 17.96
CA GLU A 126 9.19 -1.84 18.79
C GLU A 126 8.62 -0.41 18.72
N TYR A 127 7.83 -0.09 17.69
CA TYR A 127 7.22 1.24 17.57
C TYR A 127 6.27 1.52 18.74
N PRO A 128 6.24 2.73 19.31
CA PRO A 128 5.38 3.03 20.45
C PRO A 128 3.89 2.89 20.10
N LYS A 129 3.04 2.66 21.12
CA LYS A 129 1.58 2.75 20.93
C LYS A 129 1.19 4.23 21.00
N ALA A 130 1.36 4.97 19.91
CA ALA A 130 1.10 6.40 19.83
C ALA A 130 0.38 6.76 18.53
N GLY A 131 -0.08 8.01 18.42
CA GLY A 131 -0.55 8.56 17.15
C GLY A 131 0.63 8.83 16.21
N PHE A 132 0.51 8.39 14.97
CA PHE A 132 1.49 8.59 13.92
C PHE A 132 0.85 9.28 12.71
N ALA A 133 1.62 10.10 12.01
CA ALA A 133 1.27 10.58 10.68
C ALA A 133 2.31 10.06 9.69
N ILE A 134 1.85 9.34 8.66
CA ILE A 134 2.72 8.89 7.56
C ILE A 134 2.77 9.99 6.50
N ILE A 135 3.98 10.31 6.04
CA ILE A 135 4.30 11.35 5.07
C ILE A 135 5.01 10.67 3.90
N PHE A 136 4.53 10.95 2.70
CA PHE A 136 5.09 10.49 1.42
C PHE A 136 5.66 11.68 0.66
#